data_AF-A0A381KNR1-F1
#
_entry.id   AF-A0A381KNR1-F1
#
_cell.length_a   1.000
_cell.length_b   1.000
_cell.length_c   1.000
_cell.angle_alpha   90.00
_cell.angle_beta   90.00
_cell.angle_gamma   90.00
#
_symmetry.space_group_name_H-M   'P 1'
#
loop_
_entity.id
_entity.type
_entity.pdbx_description
1 polymer ?
#
loop_
_entity_poly.entity_id
_entity_poly.type
_entity_poly.pdbx_seq_one_letter_code
_entity_poly.pdbx_strand_id
1 'polypeptide(L)' 'MGKCVIEAIGDKRACLLANHGVIAVGPSVGHALTAAVMLEDSAKVYYLAKSIGTPVLLPDEEIQRARDVFFNVYGQDK' A
#
# COMPACT_ATOMS: atom_id res chain seq x y z
N MET A 1 -13.86 10.79 -12.63
CA MET A 1 -12.75 10.55 -11.68
C MET A 1 -13.20 9.72 -10.48
N GLY A 2 -14.12 10.20 -9.62
CA GLY A 2 -14.51 9.48 -8.39
C GLY A 2 -14.96 8.01 -8.57
N LYS A 3 -15.76 7.68 -9.58
CA LYS A 3 -16.16 6.28 -9.86
C LYS A 3 -14.97 5.36 -10.14
N CYS A 4 -14.04 5.81 -11.00
CA CYS A 4 -12.83 5.05 -11.32
C CYS A 4 -11.93 4.84 -10.09
N VAL A 5 -11.89 5.82 -9.17
CA VAL A 5 -11.15 5.69 -7.91
C VAL A 5 -11.75 4.57 -7.05
N ILE A 6 -13.08 4.56 -6.91
CA ILE A 6 -13.81 3.55 -6.11
C ILE A 6 -13.58 2.15 -6.70
N GLU A 7 -13.65 2.00 -8.01
CA GLU A 7 -13.40 0.73 -8.70
C GLU A 7 -11.94 0.26 -8.54
N ALA A 8 -10.97 1.18 -8.67
CA ALA A 8 -9.56 0.83 -8.61
C ALA A 8 -9.04 0.56 -7.18
N ILE A 9 -9.55 1.27 -6.17
CA ILE A 9 -9.06 1.17 -4.79
C ILE A 9 -9.54 -0.13 -4.11
N GLY A 10 -10.76 -0.60 -4.42
CA GLY A 10 -11.31 -1.83 -3.84
C GLY A 10 -11.31 -1.82 -2.30
N ASP A 11 -10.71 -2.84 -1.70
CA ASP A 11 -10.56 -3.03 -0.25
C ASP A 11 -9.26 -2.43 0.32
N LYS A 12 -8.48 -1.72 -0.51
CA LYS A 12 -7.19 -1.14 -0.13
C LYS A 12 -7.36 0.27 0.43
N ARG A 13 -6.30 0.77 1.07
CA ARG A 13 -6.29 2.13 1.67
C ARG A 13 -5.68 3.19 0.77
N ALA A 14 -5.03 2.83 -0.33
CA ALA A 14 -4.49 3.78 -1.29
C ALA A 14 -4.40 3.17 -2.70
N CYS A 15 -4.49 4.02 -3.72
CA CYS A 15 -4.30 3.64 -5.11
C CYS A 15 -3.55 4.73 -5.90
N LEU A 16 -2.92 4.32 -7.01
CA LEU A 16 -2.28 5.20 -7.97
C LEU A 16 -3.28 5.61 -9.06
N LEU A 17 -3.26 6.89 -9.41
CA LEU A 17 -3.94 7.44 -10.57
C LEU A 17 -2.92 7.74 -11.66
N ALA A 18 -3.12 7.12 -12.82
CA ALA A 18 -2.25 7.29 -13.98
C ALA A 18 -2.09 8.77 -14.33
N ASN A 19 -0.84 9.23 -14.37
CA ASN A 19 -0.46 10.62 -14.66
C ASN A 19 -1.00 11.67 -13.68
N HIS A 20 -1.33 11.30 -12.44
CA HIS A 20 -1.87 12.24 -11.44
C HIS A 20 -1.20 12.11 -10.07
N GLY A 21 -1.20 10.92 -9.47
CA GLY A 21 -0.62 10.73 -8.14
C GLY A 21 -1.39 9.72 -7.29
N VAL A 22 -1.36 9.92 -5.97
CA VAL A 22 -1.94 8.99 -4.98
C VAL A 22 -3.29 9.50 -4.48
N ILE A 23 -4.24 8.59 -4.34
CA ILE A 23 -5.40 8.76 -3.45
C ILE A 23 -5.26 7.78 -2.29
N ALA A 24 -5.49 8.26 -1.07
CA ALA A 24 -5.49 7.46 0.14
C ALA A 24 -6.70 7.76 1.03
N VAL A 25 -7.18 6.74 1.74
CA VAL A 25 -8.36 6.79 2.61
C VAL A 25 -8.06 6.13 3.95
N GLY A 26 -8.72 6.60 5.00
CA GLY A 26 -8.58 6.04 6.35
C GLY A 26 -9.62 6.63 7.31
N PRO A 27 -9.79 6.03 8.50
CA PRO A 27 -10.75 6.49 9.51
C PRO A 27 -10.41 7.85 10.13
N SER A 28 -9.17 8.33 9.93
CA SER A 28 -8.75 9.68 10.28
C SER A 28 -7.74 10.21 9.26
N VAL A 29 -7.51 11.52 9.27
CA VAL A 29 -6.49 12.16 8.43
C VAL A 29 -5.11 11.51 8.64
N GLY A 30 -4.76 11.19 9.89
CA GLY A 30 -3.50 10.51 10.21
C GLY A 30 -3.39 9.14 9.54
N HIS A 31 -4.45 8.32 9.59
CA HIS A 31 -4.44 7.03 8.91
C HIS A 31 -4.37 7.15 7.38
N ALA A 32 -5.08 8.11 6.80
CA ALA A 32 -5.03 8.37 5.37
C ALA A 32 -3.63 8.84 4.93
N LEU A 33 -3.00 9.71 5.73
CA LEU A 33 -1.63 10.17 5.49
C LEU A 33 -0.63 9.01 5.57
N THR A 34 -0.73 8.16 6.59
CA THR A 34 0.12 6.96 6.70
C THR A 34 -0.01 6.08 5.47
N ALA A 35 -1.23 5.81 5.00
CA ALA A 35 -1.46 5.03 3.80
C ALA A 35 -0.85 5.67 2.54
N ALA A 36 -0.93 7.00 2.41
CA ALA A 36 -0.31 7.73 1.30
C ALA A 36 1.23 7.62 1.33
N VAL A 37 1.85 7.83 2.49
CA VAL A 37 3.30 7.74 2.67
C VAL A 37 3.80 6.32 2.40
N MET A 38 3.13 5.29 2.92
CA MET A 38 3.51 3.90 2.68
C MET A 38 3.43 3.51 1.19
N LEU A 39 2.41 4.01 0.47
CA LEU A 39 2.30 3.77 -0.96
C LEU A 39 3.42 4.46 -1.74
N GLU A 40 3.74 5.71 -1.40
CA GLU A 40 4.84 6.46 -2.02
C GLU A 40 6.20 5.77 -1.79
N ASP A 41 6.48 5.35 -0.56
CA ASP A 41 7.71 4.64 -0.22
C ASP A 41 7.82 3.32 -1.01
N SER A 42 6.72 2.56 -1.10
CA SER A 42 6.67 1.32 -1.87
C SER A 42 6.86 1.57 -3.38
N ALA A 43 6.24 2.62 -3.91
CA ALA A 43 6.37 3.02 -5.31
C ALA A 43 7.82 3.42 -5.64
N LYS A 44 8.47 4.17 -4.74
CA LYS A 44 9.88 4.55 -4.88
C LYS A 44 10.81 3.34 -4.87
N VAL A 45 10.64 2.41 -3.93
CA VAL A 45 11.43 1.17 -3.88
C VAL A 45 11.23 0.36 -5.16
N TYR A 46 9.99 0.18 -5.61
CA TYR A 46 9.69 -0.54 -6.84
C TYR A 46 10.29 0.13 -8.07
N TYR A 47 10.15 1.46 -8.19
CA TYR A 47 10.71 2.23 -9.29
C TYR A 47 12.24 2.09 -9.36
N LEU A 48 12.93 2.23 -8.22
CA LEU A 48 14.38 2.06 -8.15
C LEU A 48 14.80 0.63 -8.50
N ALA A 49 14.15 -0.38 -7.94
CA ALA A 49 14.41 -1.78 -8.26
C ALA A 49 14.16 -2.09 -9.76
N LYS A 50 13.11 -1.49 -10.34
CA LYS A 50 12.79 -1.64 -11.76
C LYS A 50 13.79 -0.94 -12.67
N SER A 51 14.38 0.17 -12.21
CA SER A 51 15.40 0.90 -12.97
C SER A 51 16.71 0.12 -13.13
N ILE A 52 17.00 -0.82 -12.21
CA ILE A 52 18.20 -1.67 -12.25
C ILE A 52 17.95 -3.07 -12.84
N GLY A 53 16.69 -3.49 -13.01
CA GLY A 53 16.35 -4.82 -13.51
C GLY A 53 14.89 -5.21 -13.28
N THR A 54 14.63 -6.52 -13.16
CA THR A 54 13.30 -7.03 -12.80
C THR A 54 13.23 -7.28 -11.30
N PRO A 55 12.39 -6.57 -10.53
CA PRO A 55 12.23 -6.81 -9.10
C PRO A 55 11.72 -8.22 -8.84
N VAL A 56 12.28 -8.89 -7.83
CA VAL A 56 11.76 -10.15 -7.31
C VAL A 56 10.55 -9.83 -6.43
N LEU A 57 9.38 -10.34 -6.79
CA LEU A 57 8.15 -10.12 -6.04
C LEU A 57 8.10 -11.06 -4.83
N LEU A 58 7.52 -10.57 -3.73
CA LEU A 58 7.22 -11.42 -2.58
C LEU A 58 6.11 -12.40 -2.94
N PRO A 59 6.22 -13.68 -2.54
CA PRO A 59 5.12 -14.63 -2.62
C PRO A 59 3.90 -14.15 -1.83
N ASP A 60 2.69 -14.43 -2.35
CA ASP A 60 1.45 -14.01 -1.69
C ASP A 60 1.31 -14.56 -0.27
N GLU A 61 1.82 -15.76 -0.01
CA GLU A 61 1.84 -16.39 1.31
C GLU A 61 2.66 -15.57 2.33
N GLU A 62 3.78 -14.99 1.92
CA GLU A 62 4.62 -14.15 2.76
C GLU A 62 3.95 -12.80 3.04
N ILE A 63 3.25 -12.25 2.06
CA ILE A 63 2.45 -11.03 2.24
C ILE A 63 1.34 -11.27 3.26
N GLN A 64 0.64 -12.40 3.16
CA GLN A 64 -0.42 -12.75 4.12
C GLN A 64 0.15 -13.03 5.52
N ARG A 65 1.28 -13.73 5.61
CA ARG A 65 1.98 -13.98 6.89
C ARG A 65 2.39 -12.68 7.57
N ALA A 66 3.00 -11.75 6.83
CA ALA A 66 3.40 -10.45 7.36
C ALA A 66 2.18 -9.61 7.81
N ARG A 67 1.08 -9.66 7.04
CA ARG A 67 -0.17 -9.01 7.39
C ARG A 67 -0.78 -9.59 8.68
N ASP A 68 -0.80 -10.91 8.81
CA ASP A 68 -1.30 -11.60 10.00
C ASP A 68 -0.49 -11.24 11.24
N VAL A 69 0.84 -11.30 11.16
CA VAL A 69 1.74 -10.89 12.25
C VAL A 69 1.49 -9.45 12.67
N PHE A 70 1.32 -8.53 11.71
CA PHE A 70 1.07 -7.12 12.01
C PHE A 70 -0.24 -6.90 12.77
N PHE A 71 -1.30 -7.61 12.41
CA PHE A 71 -2.63 -7.40 13.02
C PHE A 71 -2.84 -8.22 14.31
N ASN A 72 -2.26 -9.41 14.40
CA ASN A 72 -2.61 -10.39 15.42
C ASN A 72 -1.48 -10.69 16.42
N VAL A 73 -0.24 -10.24 16.17
CA VAL A 73 0.92 -10.56 17.02
C VAL A 73 1.65 -9.31 17.48
N TYR A 74 1.87 -8.35 16.59
CA TYR A 74 2.68 -7.16 16.86
C TYR A 74 1.87 -6.09 17.62
N GLY A 75 2.43 -5.56 18.72
CA GLY A 75 1.82 -4.46 19.48
C GLY A 75 0.57 -4.83 20.28
N GLN A 76 0.26 -6.13 20.39
CA GLN A 76 -0.71 -6.63 21.36
C GLN A 76 0.03 -6.98 22.66
N ASP A 77 0.02 -6.05 23.62
CA ASP A 77 0.27 -6.42 25.01
C ASP A 77 -0.79 -7.45 25.45
N LYS A 78 -0.38 -8.45 26.22
CA LYS A 78 -1.33 -9.36 26.89
C LYS A 78 -2.22 -8.62 27.87
#